data_AF-A0A8I1SIU7-F1
#
_entry.id   AF-A0A8I1SIU7-F1
#
_cell.length_a   1.000
_cell.length_b   1.000
_cell.length_c   1.000
_cell.angle_alpha   90.00
_cell.angle_beta   90.00
_cell.angle_gamma   90.00
#
_symmetry.space_group_name_H-M   'P 1'
#
loop_
_entity.id
_entity.type
_entity.pdbx_description
1 polymer ?
#
loop_
_entity_poly.entity_id
_entity_poly.type
_entity_poly.pdbx_seq_one_letter_code
_entity_poly.pdbx_strand_id
1 'polypeptide(L)' 'MSVEEEDLGIVSKREFGLPRSLEGISVESLKEYRTALEQEIKRVDAALEHRKGAHAGAEALFKS' A
#
# COMPACT_ATOMS: atom_id res chain seq x y z
N MET A 1 30.07 25.45 21.06
CA MET A 1 29.94 24.82 19.73
C MET A 1 28.46 24.67 19.48
N SER A 2 27.95 25.38 18.49
CA SER A 2 26.58 25.29 18.00
C SER A 2 26.38 23.96 17.29
N VAL A 3 25.30 23.24 17.58
CA VAL A 3 24.09 23.16 16.74
C VAL A 3 23.05 22.30 17.48
N GLU A 4 21.93 22.93 17.79
CA GLU A 4 20.66 22.25 18.05
C GLU A 4 20.22 21.58 16.75
N GLU A 5 19.77 20.32 16.76
CA GLU A 5 18.71 19.85 15.86
C GLU A 5 17.89 18.79 16.62
N GLU A 6 16.80 19.28 17.20
CA GLU A 6 15.57 18.52 17.38
C GLU A 6 15.20 17.79 16.09
N ASP A 7 14.46 16.68 16.24
CA ASP A 7 13.61 16.04 15.23
C ASP A 7 14.04 14.64 14.77
N LEU A 8 13.83 13.65 15.66
CA LEU A 8 13.53 12.27 15.25
C LEU A 8 12.02 11.97 15.40
N GLY A 9 11.19 13.02 15.43
CA GLY A 9 9.73 12.95 15.53
C GLY A 9 9.05 12.61 14.20
N ILE A 10 9.78 12.66 13.08
CA ILE A 10 9.32 12.18 11.78
C ILE A 10 9.68 10.70 11.64
N VAL A 11 9.06 9.83 12.44
CA VAL A 11 8.84 8.44 11.98
C VAL A 11 7.87 8.57 10.83
N SER A 12 8.48 8.75 9.66
CA SER A 12 7.89 8.94 8.35
C SER A 12 6.57 8.20 8.27
N LYS A 13 5.53 9.00 8.05
CA LYS A 13 4.26 8.61 7.46
C LYS A 13 4.61 7.82 6.20
N ARG A 14 4.91 6.52 6.38
CA ARG A 14 5.43 5.60 5.35
C ARG A 14 4.69 5.92 4.07
N GLU A 15 5.44 6.44 3.11
CA GLU A 15 4.95 6.97 1.85
C GLU A 15 4.01 5.94 1.24
N PHE A 16 2.70 6.15 1.45
CA PHE A 16 1.70 5.18 1.07
C PHE A 16 1.75 5.08 -0.45
N GLY A 17 2.21 3.93 -0.96
CA GLY A 17 2.31 3.66 -2.39
C GLY A 17 3.67 3.95 -3.04
N LEU A 18 4.70 4.39 -2.32
CA LEU A 18 6.04 4.45 -2.90
C LEU A 18 6.77 3.09 -2.82
N PRO A 19 7.49 2.67 -3.88
CA PRO A 19 8.25 1.44 -3.86
C PRO A 19 9.31 1.46 -2.76
N ARG A 20 9.39 0.39 -1.97
CA ARG A 20 10.51 0.20 -1.03
C ARG A 20 11.82 0.04 -1.80
N SER A 21 12.91 0.58 -1.25
CA SER A 21 14.25 0.23 -1.74
C SER A 21 14.47 -1.28 -1.62
N LEU A 22 15.01 -1.87 -2.69
CA LEU A 22 15.35 -3.30 -2.77
C LEU A 22 16.84 -3.56 -2.51
N GLU A 23 17.64 -2.50 -2.34
CA GLU A 23 19.07 -2.62 -2.11
C GLU A 23 19.37 -3.29 -0.77
N GLY A 24 20.36 -4.19 -0.76
CA GLY A 24 20.79 -4.89 0.45
C GLY A 24 19.87 -6.03 0.92
N ILE A 25 18.77 -6.30 0.22
CA ILE A 25 17.86 -7.42 0.56
C ILE A 25 18.38 -8.73 -0.05
N SER A 26 18.37 -9.81 0.73
CA SER A 26 18.77 -11.15 0.25
C SER A 26 17.81 -11.68 -0.82
N VAL A 27 18.28 -12.57 -1.70
CA VAL A 27 17.44 -13.19 -2.74
C VAL A 27 16.22 -13.91 -2.14
N GLU A 28 16.37 -14.59 -1.01
CA GLU A 28 15.27 -15.29 -0.37
C GLU A 28 14.25 -14.30 0.20
N SER A 29 14.72 -13.26 0.88
CA SER A 29 13.87 -12.19 1.39
C SER A 29 13.15 -11.44 0.25
N LEU A 30 13.76 -11.31 -0.93
CA LEU A 30 13.10 -10.74 -2.12
C LEU A 30 11.98 -11.65 -2.65
N LYS A 31 12.14 -12.98 -2.62
CA LYS A 31 11.06 -13.91 -3.00
C LYS A 31 9.89 -13.83 -2.02
N GLU A 32 10.17 -13.84 -0.73
CA GLU A 32 9.15 -13.67 0.30
C GLU A 32 8.41 -12.34 0.15
N TYR A 33 9.17 -11.26 -0.08
CA TYR A 33 8.60 -9.93 -0.31
C TYR A 33 7.71 -9.89 -1.55
N ARG A 34 8.16 -10.51 -2.66
CA ARG A 34 7.35 -10.66 -3.88
C ARG A 34 6.05 -11.40 -3.60
N THR A 35 6.09 -12.53 -2.90
CA THR A 35 4.87 -13.30 -2.56
C THR A 35 3.91 -12.49 -1.70
N ALA A 36 4.42 -11.75 -0.72
CA ALA A 36 3.60 -10.87 0.11
C ALA A 36 2.91 -9.77 -0.73
N LEU A 37 3.64 -9.16 -1.67
CA LEU A 37 3.08 -8.17 -2.59
C LEU A 37 2.00 -8.75 -3.50
N GLU A 38 2.19 -9.95 -4.05
CA GLU A 38 1.17 -10.62 -4.87
C GLU A 38 -0.13 -10.89 -4.09
N GLN A 39 -0.01 -11.27 -2.81
CA GLN A 39 -1.16 -11.46 -1.94
C GLN A 39 -1.87 -10.15 -1.59
N GLU A 40 -1.11 -9.07 -1.41
CA GLU A 40 -1.68 -7.73 -1.19
C GLU A 40 -2.44 -7.26 -2.44
N ILE A 41 -1.85 -7.41 -3.63
CA ILE A 41 -2.51 -7.05 -4.91
C ILE A 41 -3.84 -7.79 -5.05
N LYS A 42 -3.88 -9.10 -4.80
CA LYS A 42 -5.13 -9.87 -4.84
C LYS A 42 -6.19 -9.35 -3.87
N ARG A 43 -5.79 -8.91 -2.67
CA ARG A 43 -6.71 -8.32 -1.68
C ARG A 43 -7.23 -6.96 -2.14
N VAL A 44 -6.37 -6.14 -2.72
CA VAL A 44 -6.73 -4.84 -3.30
C VAL A 44 -7.73 -5.05 -4.45
N ASP A 45 -7.45 -5.98 -5.36
CA ASP A 45 -8.33 -6.29 -6.49
C ASP A 45 -9.71 -6.74 -6.02
N ALA A 46 -9.78 -7.68 -5.06
CA ALA A 46 -11.05 -8.13 -4.49
C ALA A 46 -11.83 -6.98 -3.82
N ALA A 47 -11.13 -6.06 -3.13
CA ALA A 47 -11.76 -4.90 -2.52
C ALA A 47 -12.28 -3.91 -3.58
N LEU A 48 -11.56 -3.72 -4.68
CA LEU A 48 -11.99 -2.89 -5.80
C LEU A 48 -13.21 -3.49 -6.51
N GLU A 49 -13.22 -4.80 -6.76
CA GLU A 49 -14.36 -5.50 -7.36
C GLU A 49 -15.61 -5.39 -6.48
N HIS A 50 -15.46 -5.64 -5.17
CA HIS A 50 -16.56 -5.50 -4.23
C HIS A 50 -17.16 -4.09 -4.22
N ARG A 51 -16.29 -3.06 -4.25
CA ARG A 51 -16.73 -1.64 -4.28
C ARG A 51 -17.35 -1.26 -5.62
N LYS A 52 -16.86 -1.79 -6.74
CA LYS A 52 -17.49 -1.61 -8.06
C LYS A 52 -18.89 -2.24 -8.11
N GLY A 53 -19.06 -3.43 -7.56
CA GLY A 53 -20.36 -4.09 -7.45
C GLY A 53 -21.35 -3.28 -6.59
N ALA A 54 -20.89 -2.75 -5.46
CA ALA A 54 -21.70 -1.87 -4.61
C ALA A 54 -22.09 -0.57 -5.34
N HIS A 55 -21.17 0.05 -6.08
CA HIS A 55 -21.47 1.25 -6.86
C HIS A 55 -22.47 0.98 -7.99
N ALA A 56 -22.30 -0.11 -8.73
CA ALA A 56 -23.23 -0.50 -9.79
C ALA A 56 -24.63 -0.84 -9.26
N GLY A 57 -24.71 -1.49 -8.09
CA GLY A 57 -25.98 -1.74 -7.39
C GLY A 57 -26.66 -0.46 -6.93
N ALA A 58 -25.89 0.52 -6.42
CA ALA A 58 -26.41 1.83 -6.06
C ALA A 58 -26.88 2.61 -7.30
N GLU A 59 -26.10 2.66 -8.37
CA GLU A 59 -26.49 3.35 -9.62
C GLU A 59 -27.75 2.77 -10.25
N ALA A 60 -27.98 1.45 -10.15
CA ALA A 60 -29.21 0.82 -10.63
C ALA A 60 -30.47 1.23 -9.83
N LEU A 61 -30.32 1.53 -8.53
CA LEU A 61 -31.42 1.96 -7.66
C LEU A 61 -31.75 3.44 -7.78
N PHE A 62 -30.80 4.29 -8.20
CA PHE A 62 -31.01 5.73 -8.36
C PHE A 62 -31.37 6.17 -9.79
N LYS A 63 -31.37 5.25 -10.77
CA LYS A 63 -31.72 5.54 -12.17
C LYS A 63 -33.15 5.12 -12.55
N SER A 64 -33.94 4.61 -11.59
CA SER A 64 -35.37 4.32 -11.70
C SER A 64 -36.22 5.52 -11.30
#